data_AF-A0AAE3AEW8-F1
#
_entry.id   AF-A0AAE3AEW8-F1
#
_cell.length_a   1.000
_cell.length_b   1.000
_cell.length_c   1.000
_cell.angle_alpha   90.00
_cell.angle_beta   90.00
_cell.angle_gamma   90.00
#
_symmetry.space_group_name_H-M   'P 1'
#
loop_
_entity.id
_entity.type
_entity.pdbx_description
1 polymer ?
#
loop_
_entity_poly.entity_id
_entity_poly.type
_entity_poly.pdbx_seq_one_letter_code
_entity_poly.pdbx_strand_id
1 'polypeptide(L)'
;MRKTLWLAAVLALLLSLTACSGGGEAPSPAVPEDQRQVTDASELEGKWSSPSGNILYFVSDDGCYYYQTFSGRTGQGRYDTSGDVPMIDFDDFLYDFILRDDGVLLPNQNGSGDAESFDHFTFTRSDARVDIWDIAQLDGVWQNALGETLVIDSQRMEYLGYTRLSAGSGTIVDAGDGKGPYLAMDGFHAYISPGLEADRFALLPDGETDGDFSGVFYPYGQVAAYTGLPGASFELDEDDLCRWYSDGHDAFYITGSYTLHEDGLAYRQDGPVYAAGFDPVDYDPAEDWGENWMNNWG
;
A
#
# COMPACT_ATOMS: atom_id res chain seq x y z
N MET A 1 53.57 -22.03 25.93
CA MET A 1 54.24 -22.36 24.65
C MET A 1 53.28 -23.19 23.79
N ARG A 2 53.27 -22.95 22.47
CA ARG A 2 52.37 -23.48 21.39
C ARG A 2 51.00 -22.79 21.36
N LYS A 3 50.77 -21.68 20.65
CA LYS A 3 51.00 -21.27 19.23
C LYS A 3 50.19 -22.08 18.20
N THR A 4 49.06 -21.46 17.79
CA THR A 4 48.60 -21.21 16.41
C THR A 4 48.47 -22.39 15.45
N LEU A 5 47.22 -22.74 15.13
CA LEU A 5 46.74 -23.18 13.82
C LEU A 5 45.21 -22.96 13.82
N TRP A 6 44.60 -22.86 12.64
CA TRP A 6 43.19 -22.48 12.38
C TRP A 6 42.93 -20.98 12.16
N LEU A 7 43.71 -20.36 11.28
CA LEU A 7 43.27 -19.17 10.54
C LEU A 7 44.04 -19.09 9.21
N ALA A 8 43.67 -19.91 8.22
CA ALA A 8 44.16 -19.79 6.83
C ALA A 8 43.38 -20.76 5.91
N ALA A 9 42.14 -20.45 5.56
CA ALA A 9 41.44 -21.15 4.47
C ALA A 9 40.32 -20.35 3.77
N VAL A 10 40.14 -19.05 4.04
CA VAL A 10 39.00 -18.27 3.45
C VAL A 10 39.44 -16.94 2.82
N LEU A 11 40.73 -16.77 2.51
CA LEU A 11 41.23 -15.54 1.89
C LEU A 11 42.12 -15.82 0.69
N ALA A 12 41.55 -16.42 -0.35
CA ALA A 12 42.10 -16.45 -1.70
C ALA A 12 41.04 -16.92 -2.70
N LEU A 13 39.98 -16.13 -2.91
CA LEU A 13 39.14 -16.30 -4.10
C LEU A 13 38.49 -14.96 -4.51
N LEU A 14 39.32 -13.94 -4.68
CA LEU A 14 39.01 -12.78 -5.51
C LEU A 14 40.23 -12.53 -6.40
N LEU A 15 39.96 -12.31 -7.69
CA LEU A 15 40.86 -11.99 -8.81
C LEU A 15 41.43 -13.16 -9.62
N SER A 16 40.60 -13.66 -10.54
CA SER A 16 41.07 -13.96 -11.90
C SER A 16 40.06 -13.44 -12.93
N LEU A 17 40.21 -12.17 -13.30
CA LEU A 17 39.82 -11.69 -14.63
C LEU A 17 40.69 -12.43 -15.65
N THR A 18 40.07 -13.32 -16.43
CA THR A 18 40.61 -13.73 -17.73
C THR A 18 39.53 -13.47 -18.76
N ALA A 19 39.76 -12.42 -19.56
CA ALA A 19 39.06 -12.23 -20.81
C ALA A 19 39.31 -13.45 -21.71
N CYS A 20 38.25 -14.21 -21.98
CA CYS A 20 38.19 -15.15 -23.08
C CYS A 20 37.00 -14.74 -23.95
N SER A 21 37.31 -14.18 -25.11
CA SER A 21 36.37 -14.01 -26.20
C SER A 21 35.88 -15.39 -26.66
N GLY A 22 34.58 -15.62 -26.62
CA GLY A 22 33.95 -16.81 -27.16
C GLY A 22 32.46 -16.70 -27.01
N GLY A 23 31.77 -16.31 -28.10
CA GLY A 23 30.32 -16.23 -28.15
C GLY A 23 29.71 -17.59 -27.87
N GLY A 24 29.11 -17.71 -26.70
CA GLY A 24 28.23 -18.79 -26.29
C GLY A 24 27.37 -18.19 -25.20
N GLU A 25 26.12 -17.90 -25.53
CA GLU A 25 25.07 -17.65 -24.55
C GLU A 25 25.19 -18.72 -23.47
N ALA A 26 25.54 -18.32 -22.25
CA ALA A 26 25.29 -19.20 -21.12
C ALA A 26 23.78 -19.49 -21.17
N PRO A 27 23.36 -20.77 -21.15
CA PRO A 27 21.94 -21.05 -21.14
C PRO A 27 21.33 -20.31 -19.94
N SER A 28 20.32 -19.50 -20.20
CA SER A 28 19.47 -18.97 -19.13
C SER A 28 19.13 -20.14 -18.20
N PRO A 29 19.18 -19.95 -16.87
CA PRO A 29 18.85 -21.02 -15.94
C PRO A 29 17.51 -21.63 -16.37
N ALA A 30 17.52 -22.93 -16.66
CA ALA A 30 16.32 -23.61 -17.10
C ALA A 30 15.26 -23.45 -16.02
N VAL A 31 14.08 -22.96 -16.40
CA VAL A 31 12.91 -22.96 -15.53
C VAL A 31 12.73 -24.39 -15.01
N PRO A 32 12.57 -24.60 -13.69
CA PRO A 32 12.36 -25.93 -13.12
C PRO A 32 11.26 -26.71 -13.86
N GLU A 33 11.36 -28.04 -13.93
CA GLU A 33 10.38 -28.85 -14.69
C GLU A 33 8.94 -28.71 -14.17
N ASP A 34 8.74 -28.30 -12.91
CA ASP A 34 7.44 -28.03 -12.29
C ASP A 34 6.92 -26.61 -12.53
N GLN A 35 7.61 -25.81 -13.34
CA GLN A 35 7.33 -24.40 -13.59
C GLN A 35 7.22 -24.15 -15.09
N ARG A 36 6.25 -23.31 -15.47
CA ARG A 36 6.13 -22.81 -16.85
C ARG A 36 5.84 -21.32 -16.85
N GLN A 37 6.36 -20.62 -17.84
CA GLN A 37 5.94 -19.25 -18.13
C GLN A 37 4.47 -19.27 -18.56
N VAL A 38 3.67 -18.35 -18.03
CA VAL A 38 2.29 -18.13 -18.49
C VAL A 38 2.33 -17.46 -19.86
N THR A 39 1.57 -17.98 -20.79
CA THR A 39 1.48 -17.48 -22.19
C THR A 39 0.04 -17.28 -22.65
N ASP A 40 -0.93 -17.58 -21.79
CA ASP A 40 -2.34 -17.30 -22.01
C ASP A 40 -2.84 -16.44 -20.85
N ALA A 41 -3.27 -15.22 -21.18
CA ALA A 41 -3.80 -14.27 -20.22
C ALA A 41 -4.98 -14.82 -19.40
N SER A 42 -5.76 -15.74 -19.97
CA SER A 42 -6.89 -16.35 -19.28
C SER A 42 -6.48 -17.27 -18.12
N GLU A 43 -5.22 -17.73 -18.08
CA GLU A 43 -4.70 -18.49 -16.94
C GLU A 43 -4.53 -17.61 -15.70
N LEU A 44 -4.34 -16.29 -15.87
CA LEU A 44 -4.23 -15.32 -14.78
C LEU A 44 -5.58 -14.78 -14.32
N GLU A 45 -6.59 -14.79 -15.18
CA GLU A 45 -7.91 -14.19 -14.94
C GLU A 45 -8.46 -14.53 -13.54
N GLY A 46 -8.89 -13.53 -12.78
CA GLY A 46 -9.40 -13.70 -11.42
C GLY A 46 -8.37 -13.41 -10.32
N LYS A 47 -8.72 -13.78 -9.10
CA LYS A 47 -8.00 -13.34 -7.89
C LYS A 47 -6.98 -14.36 -7.41
N TRP A 48 -5.90 -13.83 -6.85
CA TRP A 48 -4.77 -14.56 -6.32
C TRP A 48 -4.34 -13.92 -5.01
N SER A 49 -4.14 -14.69 -3.95
CA SER A 49 -3.71 -14.17 -2.65
C SER A 49 -2.38 -14.77 -2.21
N SER A 50 -1.54 -13.95 -1.58
CA SER A 50 -0.32 -14.41 -0.93
C SER A 50 -0.60 -14.86 0.52
N PRO A 51 0.27 -15.70 1.11
CA PRO A 51 0.16 -16.04 2.54
C PRO A 51 0.23 -14.84 3.48
N SER A 52 0.86 -13.74 3.04
CA SER A 52 0.94 -12.47 3.79
C SER A 52 -0.34 -11.63 3.69
N GLY A 53 -1.30 -11.99 2.84
CA GLY A 53 -2.54 -11.24 2.66
C GLY A 53 -2.54 -10.21 1.53
N ASN A 54 -1.51 -10.17 0.68
CA ASN A 54 -1.56 -9.38 -0.56
C ASN A 54 -2.50 -10.05 -1.55
N ILE A 55 -3.17 -9.28 -2.40
CA ILE A 55 -4.08 -9.79 -3.43
C ILE A 55 -3.72 -9.19 -4.79
N LEU A 56 -3.55 -10.05 -5.79
CA LEU A 56 -3.50 -9.70 -7.20
C LEU A 56 -4.83 -10.12 -7.85
N TYR A 57 -5.45 -9.21 -8.60
CA TYR A 57 -6.69 -9.50 -9.33
C TYR A 57 -6.55 -9.06 -10.78
N PHE A 58 -6.51 -10.02 -11.69
CA PHE A 58 -6.46 -9.78 -13.13
C PHE A 58 -7.87 -9.73 -13.70
N VAL A 59 -8.15 -8.69 -14.50
CA VAL A 59 -9.40 -8.53 -15.25
C VAL A 59 -9.04 -8.33 -16.72
N SER A 60 -8.91 -9.43 -17.43
CA SER A 60 -8.44 -9.45 -18.82
C SER A 60 -9.39 -8.72 -19.78
N ASP A 61 -10.70 -8.79 -19.55
CA ASP A 61 -11.71 -8.08 -20.35
C ASP A 61 -11.53 -6.55 -20.29
N ASP A 62 -11.08 -6.02 -19.16
CA ASP A 62 -10.86 -4.59 -18.94
C ASP A 62 -9.41 -4.15 -19.25
N GLY A 63 -8.51 -5.11 -19.50
CA GLY A 63 -7.09 -4.83 -19.74
C GLY A 63 -6.41 -4.17 -18.53
N CYS A 64 -6.84 -4.55 -17.33
CA CYS A 64 -6.26 -4.06 -16.08
C CYS A 64 -5.96 -5.20 -15.10
N TYR A 65 -5.11 -4.87 -14.15
CA TYR A 65 -4.97 -5.65 -12.93
C TYR A 65 -5.13 -4.71 -11.74
N TYR A 66 -5.38 -5.34 -10.61
CA TYR A 66 -5.47 -4.68 -9.34
C TYR A 66 -4.55 -5.33 -8.33
N TYR A 67 -4.00 -4.51 -7.44
CA TYR A 67 -3.15 -4.97 -6.37
C TYR A 67 -3.61 -4.38 -5.05
N GLN A 68 -3.78 -5.26 -4.06
CA GLN A 68 -3.97 -4.88 -2.66
C GLN A 68 -2.77 -5.39 -1.86
N THR A 69 -2.12 -4.50 -1.12
CA THR A 69 -1.08 -4.90 -0.17
C THR A 69 -1.71 -5.49 1.09
N PHE A 70 -0.92 -6.21 1.87
CA PHE A 70 -1.34 -6.69 3.18
C PHE A 70 -1.76 -5.57 4.14
N SER A 71 -1.28 -4.34 3.93
CA SER A 71 -1.65 -3.15 4.71
C SER A 71 -2.97 -2.51 4.26
N GLY A 72 -3.60 -3.05 3.22
CA GLY A 72 -4.87 -2.55 2.67
C GLY A 72 -4.72 -1.47 1.62
N ARG A 73 -3.49 -1.05 1.25
CA ARG A 73 -3.28 -0.13 0.11
C ARG A 73 -3.80 -0.81 -1.15
N THR A 74 -4.60 -0.12 -1.94
CA THR A 74 -5.13 -0.65 -3.20
C THR A 74 -4.73 0.21 -4.39
N GLY A 75 -4.51 -0.42 -5.54
CA GLY A 75 -4.21 0.27 -6.79
C GLY A 75 -4.57 -0.53 -8.03
N GLN A 76 -4.66 0.18 -9.15
CA GLN A 76 -4.91 -0.38 -10.47
C GLN A 76 -3.70 -0.11 -11.38
N GLY A 77 -3.36 -1.08 -12.21
CA GLY A 77 -2.38 -0.90 -13.29
C GLY A 77 -2.84 -1.54 -14.59
N ARG A 78 -2.06 -1.33 -15.64
CA ARG A 78 -2.35 -1.88 -16.96
C ARG A 78 -1.90 -3.32 -17.08
N TYR A 79 -2.75 -4.10 -17.74
CA TYR A 79 -2.49 -5.48 -18.11
C TYR A 79 -2.38 -5.53 -19.64
N ASP A 80 -1.20 -5.89 -20.14
CA ASP A 80 -0.91 -5.96 -21.57
C ASP A 80 -0.32 -7.33 -21.94
N THR A 81 -0.30 -7.63 -23.23
CA THR A 81 0.33 -8.84 -23.77
C THR A 81 1.47 -8.44 -24.70
N SER A 82 2.70 -8.72 -24.29
CA SER A 82 3.89 -8.51 -25.13
C SER A 82 4.31 -9.82 -25.76
N GLY A 83 3.99 -10.01 -27.05
CA GLY A 83 4.34 -11.23 -27.78
C GLY A 83 3.71 -12.48 -27.18
N ASP A 84 2.40 -12.40 -26.87
CA ASP A 84 1.57 -13.43 -26.23
C ASP A 84 1.90 -13.72 -24.75
N VAL A 85 2.91 -13.07 -24.15
CA VAL A 85 3.16 -13.18 -22.71
C VAL A 85 2.37 -12.09 -21.97
N PRO A 86 1.48 -12.43 -21.02
CA PRO A 86 0.81 -11.44 -20.20
C PRO A 86 1.81 -10.74 -19.28
N MET A 87 1.74 -9.42 -19.29
CA MET A 87 2.66 -8.52 -18.62
C MET A 87 1.89 -7.46 -17.82
N ILE A 88 2.43 -7.10 -16.65
CA ILE A 88 1.98 -5.92 -15.90
C ILE A 88 3.15 -5.02 -15.56
N ASP A 89 2.88 -3.72 -15.48
CA ASP A 89 3.80 -2.71 -14.97
C ASP A 89 3.41 -2.38 -13.53
N PHE A 90 4.34 -2.54 -12.59
CA PHE A 90 4.19 -2.13 -11.20
C PHE A 90 5.45 -1.41 -10.69
N ASP A 91 5.29 -0.18 -10.23
CA ASP A 91 6.36 0.68 -9.69
C ASP A 91 7.65 0.62 -10.53
N ASP A 92 7.55 0.93 -11.83
CA ASP A 92 8.64 0.90 -12.82
C ASP A 92 9.22 -0.51 -13.14
N PHE A 93 8.66 -1.58 -12.60
CA PHE A 93 9.00 -2.96 -12.96
C PHE A 93 7.96 -3.61 -13.86
N LEU A 94 8.46 -4.29 -14.91
CA LEU A 94 7.62 -5.14 -15.74
C LEU A 94 7.65 -6.57 -15.20
N TYR A 95 6.49 -7.20 -15.05
CA TYR A 95 6.35 -8.57 -14.57
C TYR A 95 5.72 -9.45 -15.63
N ASP A 96 6.35 -10.58 -15.95
CA ASP A 96 5.66 -11.77 -16.43
C ASP A 96 5.42 -12.74 -15.26
N PHE A 97 4.82 -13.88 -15.56
CA PHE A 97 4.40 -14.83 -14.52
C PHE A 97 4.83 -16.26 -14.83
N ILE A 98 5.25 -16.96 -13.79
CA ILE A 98 5.54 -18.38 -13.81
C ILE A 98 4.46 -19.10 -13.00
N LEU A 99 3.81 -20.08 -13.60
CA LEU A 99 2.82 -20.91 -12.93
C LEU A 99 3.40 -22.29 -12.67
N ARG A 100 3.39 -22.68 -11.41
CA ARG A 100 3.79 -24.01 -10.95
C ARG A 100 2.66 -25.02 -11.15
N ASP A 101 3.02 -26.30 -11.29
CA ASP A 101 2.06 -27.41 -11.40
C ASP A 101 1.17 -27.56 -10.16
N ASP A 102 1.64 -27.11 -8.99
CA ASP A 102 0.88 -27.08 -7.73
C ASP A 102 -0.10 -25.90 -7.61
N GLY A 103 -0.22 -25.08 -8.66
CA GLY A 103 -1.14 -23.93 -8.71
C GLY A 103 -0.61 -22.66 -8.04
N VAL A 104 0.67 -22.62 -7.70
CA VAL A 104 1.33 -21.41 -7.19
C VAL A 104 1.78 -20.52 -8.35
N LEU A 105 1.34 -19.27 -8.33
CA LEU A 105 1.77 -18.21 -9.24
C LEU A 105 2.97 -17.46 -8.63
N LEU A 106 4.01 -17.31 -9.44
CA LEU A 106 5.22 -16.57 -9.11
C LEU A 106 5.31 -15.37 -10.06
N PRO A 107 5.28 -14.14 -9.55
CA PRO A 107 5.64 -12.97 -10.33
C PRO A 107 7.13 -13.02 -10.66
N ASN A 108 7.48 -12.82 -11.92
CA ASN A 108 8.86 -12.82 -12.37
C ASN A 108 9.23 -11.41 -12.85
N GLN A 109 10.01 -10.72 -12.04
CA GLN A 109 10.40 -9.34 -12.30
C GLN A 109 11.44 -9.25 -13.41
N ASN A 110 11.18 -8.35 -14.37
CA ASN A 110 12.15 -7.97 -15.37
C ASN A 110 12.96 -6.76 -14.90
N GLY A 111 14.25 -6.99 -14.66
CA GLY A 111 15.18 -5.95 -14.22
C GLY A 111 15.35 -5.90 -12.70
N SER A 112 16.06 -4.88 -12.24
CA SER A 112 16.42 -4.68 -10.83
C SER A 112 16.54 -3.20 -10.53
N GLY A 113 16.11 -2.80 -9.34
CA GLY A 113 16.14 -1.41 -8.87
C GLY A 113 15.70 -1.33 -7.41
N ASP A 114 15.49 -0.11 -6.92
CA ASP A 114 15.09 0.18 -5.54
C ASP A 114 13.58 0.49 -5.42
N ALA A 115 12.83 0.39 -6.51
CA ALA A 115 11.38 0.54 -6.49
C ALA A 115 10.72 -0.61 -5.71
N GLU A 116 9.46 -0.43 -5.33
CA GLU A 116 8.70 -1.47 -4.64
C GLU A 116 8.53 -2.69 -5.54
N SER A 117 8.91 -3.87 -5.04
CA SER A 117 8.71 -5.13 -5.77
C SER A 117 7.76 -6.05 -5.05
N PHE A 118 7.11 -6.94 -5.81
CA PHE A 118 6.33 -8.06 -5.26
C PHE A 118 6.79 -9.45 -5.77
N ASP A 119 7.93 -9.52 -6.46
CA ASP A 119 8.53 -10.77 -7.00
C ASP A 119 8.85 -11.82 -5.92
N HIS A 120 9.08 -11.38 -4.69
CA HIS A 120 9.36 -12.23 -3.56
C HIS A 120 8.11 -12.88 -2.95
N PHE A 121 6.90 -12.49 -3.37
CA PHE A 121 5.67 -13.14 -2.96
C PHE A 121 5.31 -14.31 -3.86
N THR A 122 4.58 -15.26 -3.29
CA THR A 122 3.93 -16.34 -4.03
C THR A 122 2.42 -16.20 -3.85
N PHE A 123 1.66 -16.54 -4.87
CA PHE A 123 0.21 -16.40 -4.84
C PHE A 123 -0.49 -17.69 -5.23
N THR A 124 -1.67 -17.92 -4.67
CA THR A 124 -2.57 -19.02 -5.05
C THR A 124 -3.96 -18.48 -5.34
N ARG A 125 -4.75 -19.26 -6.10
CA ARG A 125 -6.14 -18.89 -6.42
C ARG A 125 -6.94 -18.56 -5.16
N SER A 126 -7.70 -17.48 -5.23
CA SER A 126 -8.39 -16.90 -4.08
C SER A 126 -9.81 -16.47 -4.43
N ASP A 127 -10.69 -16.54 -3.43
CA ASP A 127 -12.03 -15.93 -3.47
C ASP A 127 -12.10 -14.67 -2.59
N ALA A 128 -10.94 -14.16 -2.13
CA ALA A 128 -10.88 -13.00 -1.25
C ALA A 128 -11.61 -11.78 -1.85
N ARG A 129 -12.26 -11.00 -0.99
CA ARG A 129 -12.87 -9.73 -1.40
C ARG A 129 -11.74 -8.72 -1.67
N VAL A 130 -11.88 -7.96 -2.74
CA VAL A 130 -11.03 -6.81 -3.04
C VAL A 130 -11.99 -5.68 -3.38
N ASP A 131 -11.95 -4.61 -2.61
CA ASP A 131 -12.72 -3.40 -2.89
C ASP A 131 -11.74 -2.34 -3.37
N ILE A 132 -12.03 -1.80 -4.54
CA ILE A 132 -11.13 -0.90 -5.25
C ILE A 132 -11.94 0.31 -5.56
N TRP A 133 -11.47 1.44 -5.04
CA TRP A 133 -12.13 2.70 -5.24
C TRP A 133 -11.61 3.31 -6.53
N ASP A 134 -12.53 3.72 -7.40
CA ASP A 134 -12.23 4.73 -8.40
C ASP A 134 -11.84 6.02 -7.68
N ILE A 135 -10.89 6.78 -8.24
CA ILE A 135 -10.47 8.07 -7.67
C ILE A 135 -11.66 9.02 -7.46
N ALA A 136 -12.70 8.94 -8.31
CA ALA A 136 -13.92 9.73 -8.16
C ALA A 136 -14.74 9.37 -6.90
N GLN A 137 -14.55 8.17 -6.33
CA GLN A 137 -15.17 7.79 -5.05
C GLN A 137 -14.51 8.48 -3.85
N LEU A 138 -13.34 9.09 -4.03
CA LEU A 138 -12.70 9.90 -3.01
C LEU A 138 -13.28 11.33 -2.95
N ASP A 139 -14.08 11.76 -3.93
CA ASP A 139 -14.64 13.12 -3.96
C ASP A 139 -15.46 13.42 -2.71
N GLY A 140 -15.17 14.55 -2.07
CA GLY A 140 -15.95 15.05 -0.95
C GLY A 140 -15.11 15.52 0.24
N VAL A 141 -15.78 15.58 1.39
CA VAL A 141 -15.21 16.05 2.66
C VAL A 141 -15.04 14.87 3.61
N TRP A 142 -13.83 14.71 4.10
CA TRP A 142 -13.40 13.60 4.92
C TRP A 142 -12.75 14.13 6.19
N GLN A 143 -13.11 13.60 7.35
CA GLN A 143 -12.57 14.07 8.62
C GLN A 143 -12.31 12.90 9.57
N ASN A 144 -11.19 12.92 10.27
CA ASN A 144 -10.82 11.92 11.27
C ASN A 144 -11.28 12.32 12.69
N ALA A 145 -11.01 11.49 13.70
CA ALA A 145 -11.50 11.74 15.06
C ALA A 145 -10.87 12.97 15.74
N LEU A 146 -9.76 13.51 15.22
CA LEU A 146 -9.15 14.75 15.72
C LEU A 146 -9.72 16.02 15.07
N GLY A 147 -10.58 15.89 14.07
CA GLY A 147 -11.08 17.00 13.28
C GLY A 147 -10.18 17.36 12.09
N GLU A 148 -9.11 16.62 11.84
CA GLU A 148 -8.28 16.88 10.66
C GLU A 148 -9.08 16.55 9.41
N THR A 149 -9.20 17.52 8.51
CA THR A 149 -10.19 17.51 7.44
C THR A 149 -9.51 17.57 6.08
N LEU A 150 -9.94 16.71 5.17
CA LEU A 150 -9.57 16.70 3.77
C LEU A 150 -10.79 17.06 2.91
N VAL A 151 -10.58 17.91 1.90
CA VAL A 151 -11.51 18.09 0.78
C VAL A 151 -10.83 17.55 -0.46
N ILE A 152 -11.42 16.55 -1.09
CA ILE A 152 -10.86 15.90 -2.28
C ILE A 152 -11.71 16.24 -3.49
N ASP A 153 -11.06 16.67 -4.57
CA ASP A 153 -11.67 16.93 -5.88
C ASP A 153 -10.84 16.25 -6.97
N SER A 154 -11.30 15.07 -7.38
CA SER A 154 -10.69 14.24 -8.42
C SER A 154 -10.77 14.87 -9.82
N GLN A 155 -11.71 15.77 -10.08
CA GLN A 155 -11.76 16.50 -11.36
C GLN A 155 -10.62 17.51 -11.47
N ARG A 156 -10.19 18.07 -10.33
CA ARG A 156 -9.01 18.94 -10.23
C ARG A 156 -7.72 18.16 -10.05
N MET A 157 -7.81 16.91 -9.58
CA MET A 157 -6.66 16.15 -9.06
C MET A 157 -5.97 16.89 -7.91
N GLU A 158 -6.78 17.50 -7.04
CA GLU A 158 -6.31 18.32 -5.93
C GLU A 158 -7.05 17.96 -4.63
N TYR A 159 -6.38 18.24 -3.51
CA TYR A 159 -7.00 18.19 -2.20
C TYR A 159 -6.69 19.45 -1.39
N LEU A 160 -7.57 19.77 -0.46
CA LEU A 160 -7.35 20.75 0.61
C LEU A 160 -7.23 20.00 1.93
N GLY A 161 -6.33 20.43 2.81
CA GLY A 161 -6.13 19.87 4.14
C GLY A 161 -6.27 20.94 5.21
N TYR A 162 -7.00 20.64 6.28
CA TYR A 162 -7.27 21.55 7.39
C TYR A 162 -7.05 20.88 8.73
N THR A 163 -6.34 21.57 9.60
CA THR A 163 -6.31 21.33 11.05
C THR A 163 -6.72 22.62 11.75
N ARG A 164 -6.75 22.62 13.08
CA ARG A 164 -6.95 23.85 13.87
C ARG A 164 -5.80 24.85 13.76
N LEU A 165 -4.63 24.42 13.30
CA LEU A 165 -3.39 25.19 13.34
C LEU A 165 -2.86 25.52 11.95
N SER A 166 -3.24 24.73 10.94
CA SER A 166 -2.71 24.81 9.59
C SER A 166 -3.80 24.52 8.56
N ALA A 167 -3.66 25.16 7.40
CA ALA A 167 -4.41 24.85 6.20
C ALA A 167 -3.43 24.75 5.04
N GLY A 168 -3.71 23.84 4.12
CA GLY A 168 -2.87 23.61 2.94
C GLY A 168 -3.66 23.00 1.81
N SER A 169 -2.99 22.85 0.68
CA SER A 169 -3.50 22.16 -0.50
C SER A 169 -2.39 21.34 -1.13
N GLY A 170 -2.76 20.31 -1.87
CA GLY A 170 -1.82 19.49 -2.61
C GLY A 170 -2.49 18.78 -3.78
N THR A 171 -1.71 17.97 -4.48
CA THR A 171 -2.19 17.21 -5.64
C THR A 171 -2.53 15.79 -5.25
N ILE A 172 -3.51 15.22 -5.94
CA ILE A 172 -3.79 13.80 -5.94
C ILE A 172 -3.14 13.23 -7.20
N VAL A 173 -2.48 12.10 -7.07
CA VAL A 173 -1.83 11.43 -8.19
C VAL A 173 -2.28 9.97 -8.22
N ASP A 174 -2.60 9.49 -9.41
CA ASP A 174 -2.72 8.07 -9.71
C ASP A 174 -1.83 7.80 -10.93
N ALA A 175 -0.72 7.10 -10.70
CA ALA A 175 0.27 6.83 -11.73
C ALA A 175 -0.14 5.70 -12.69
N GLY A 176 -1.16 4.90 -12.33
CA GLY A 176 -1.55 3.71 -13.09
C GLY A 176 -0.51 2.59 -13.08
N ASP A 177 0.37 2.60 -12.08
CA ASP A 177 1.47 1.65 -11.82
C ASP A 177 1.07 0.58 -10.77
N GLY A 178 -0.23 0.44 -10.49
CA GLY A 178 -0.74 -0.53 -9.52
C GLY A 178 -0.53 -0.18 -8.04
N LYS A 179 0.15 0.91 -7.68
CA LYS A 179 0.28 1.34 -6.27
C LYS A 179 -0.97 2.08 -5.78
N GLY A 180 -1.72 2.64 -6.73
CA GLY A 180 -2.97 3.34 -6.49
C GLY A 180 -2.82 4.82 -6.19
N PRO A 181 -3.95 5.50 -5.96
CA PRO A 181 -3.95 6.93 -5.75
C PRO A 181 -3.28 7.31 -4.43
N TYR A 182 -2.62 8.46 -4.43
CA TYR A 182 -2.02 9.05 -3.24
C TYR A 182 -2.19 10.56 -3.19
N LEU A 183 -2.17 11.11 -1.97
CA LEU A 183 -2.03 12.54 -1.73
C LEU A 183 -0.54 12.88 -1.70
N ALA A 184 -0.11 13.81 -2.55
CA ALA A 184 1.26 14.33 -2.55
C ALA A 184 1.41 15.34 -1.41
N MET A 185 1.97 14.89 -0.30
CA MET A 185 2.20 15.69 0.91
C MET A 185 3.66 16.18 0.97
N ASP A 186 3.96 17.12 1.87
CA ASP A 186 5.32 17.68 1.97
C ASP A 186 6.32 16.63 2.46
N GLY A 187 7.06 16.05 1.52
CA GLY A 187 8.13 15.08 1.79
C GLY A 187 7.73 13.60 1.76
N PHE A 188 6.45 13.27 1.49
CA PHE A 188 5.97 11.88 1.40
C PHE A 188 4.70 11.75 0.55
N HIS A 189 4.35 10.53 0.17
CA HIS A 189 3.09 10.19 -0.46
C HIS A 189 2.19 9.46 0.53
N ALA A 190 0.94 9.92 0.68
CA ALA A 190 -0.06 9.26 1.50
C ALA A 190 -1.01 8.44 0.61
N TYR A 191 -0.77 7.14 0.49
CA TYR A 191 -1.61 6.24 -0.29
C TYR A 191 -2.93 5.94 0.41
N ILE A 192 -3.95 5.58 -0.36
CA ILE A 192 -5.28 5.28 0.18
C ILE A 192 -5.42 3.80 0.56
N SER A 193 -5.86 3.55 1.80
CA SER A 193 -6.35 2.26 2.28
C SER A 193 -7.86 2.33 2.48
N PRO A 194 -8.66 1.92 1.48
CA PRO A 194 -10.11 2.03 1.55
C PRO A 194 -10.72 1.03 2.52
N GLY A 195 -11.82 1.42 3.17
CA GLY A 195 -12.74 0.49 3.80
C GLY A 195 -13.43 -0.40 2.76
N LEU A 196 -14.09 -1.46 3.25
CA LEU A 196 -14.82 -2.40 2.38
C LEU A 196 -15.97 -1.71 1.64
N GLU A 197 -16.56 -0.70 2.26
CA GLU A 197 -17.57 0.16 1.66
C GLU A 197 -16.96 1.52 1.36
N ALA A 198 -17.51 2.23 0.36
CA ALA A 198 -16.98 3.52 -0.11
C ALA A 198 -17.31 4.70 0.84
N ASP A 199 -17.05 4.52 2.14
CA ASP A 199 -17.53 5.39 3.21
C ASP A 199 -16.50 5.64 4.32
N ARG A 200 -15.27 5.15 4.18
CA ARG A 200 -14.14 5.42 5.09
C ARG A 200 -12.82 4.98 4.48
N PHE A 201 -11.73 5.62 4.86
CA PHE A 201 -10.39 5.17 4.47
C PHE A 201 -9.35 5.61 5.51
N ALA A 202 -8.20 4.94 5.50
CA ALA A 202 -6.99 5.40 6.18
C ALA A 202 -5.95 5.86 5.15
N LEU A 203 -5.05 6.74 5.58
CA LEU A 203 -3.87 7.12 4.81
C LEU A 203 -2.69 6.24 5.19
N LEU A 204 -1.96 5.76 4.18
CA LEU A 204 -0.74 4.96 4.30
C LEU A 204 0.44 5.76 3.75
N PRO A 205 1.12 6.58 4.57
CA PRO A 205 2.32 7.27 4.19
C PRO A 205 3.46 6.30 3.83
N ASP A 206 4.20 6.61 2.78
CA ASP A 206 5.43 5.90 2.37
C ASP A 206 6.72 6.49 3.00
N GLY A 207 6.56 7.45 3.91
CA GLY A 207 7.63 8.11 4.64
C GLY A 207 7.26 8.38 6.10
N GLU A 208 8.23 8.95 6.84
CA GLU A 208 8.00 9.36 8.22
C GLU A 208 7.04 10.55 8.27
N THR A 209 6.02 10.45 9.11
CA THR A 209 5.05 11.53 9.37
C THR A 209 5.21 12.06 10.77
N ASP A 210 4.70 13.25 11.06
CA ASP A 210 4.60 13.82 12.41
C ASP A 210 3.31 13.41 13.14
N GLY A 211 2.43 12.63 12.49
CA GLY A 211 1.16 12.17 13.04
C GLY A 211 -0.05 12.96 12.54
N ASP A 212 0.15 14.08 11.85
CA ASP A 212 -0.92 14.80 11.17
C ASP A 212 -1.57 13.91 10.11
N PHE A 213 -2.89 14.00 10.01
CA PHE A 213 -3.73 13.19 9.11
C PHE A 213 -3.57 11.67 9.30
N SER A 214 -3.17 11.23 10.49
CA SER A 214 -3.24 9.81 10.87
C SER A 214 -4.68 9.38 11.15
N GLY A 215 -4.91 8.09 11.42
CA GLY A 215 -6.24 7.60 11.76
C GLY A 215 -7.10 7.22 10.54
N VAL A 216 -8.40 7.18 10.79
CA VAL A 216 -9.41 6.81 9.78
C VAL A 216 -10.29 8.02 9.51
N PHE A 217 -10.52 8.30 8.24
CA PHE A 217 -11.33 9.39 7.77
C PHE A 217 -12.73 8.93 7.41
N TYR A 218 -13.73 9.71 7.83
CA TYR A 218 -15.13 9.45 7.59
C TYR A 218 -15.80 10.65 6.92
N PRO A 219 -16.86 10.44 6.10
CA PRO A 219 -17.58 11.50 5.43
C PRO A 219 -18.08 12.53 6.43
N TYR A 220 -17.66 13.79 6.27
CA TYR A 220 -17.99 14.90 7.17
C TYR A 220 -17.78 14.60 8.67
N GLY A 221 -16.81 13.74 9.01
CA GLY A 221 -16.51 13.40 10.41
C GLY A 221 -17.60 12.58 11.11
N GLN A 222 -18.53 11.98 10.37
CA GLN A 222 -19.68 11.25 10.90
C GLN A 222 -19.31 9.85 11.44
N VAL A 223 -18.29 9.76 12.30
CA VAL A 223 -17.75 8.50 12.83
C VAL A 223 -18.85 7.63 13.44
N ALA A 224 -19.76 8.19 14.23
CA ALA A 224 -20.85 7.43 14.85
C ALA A 224 -21.86 6.82 13.86
N ALA A 225 -21.92 7.32 12.62
CA ALA A 225 -22.77 6.76 11.57
C ALA A 225 -22.12 5.56 10.85
N TYR A 226 -20.79 5.48 10.88
CA TYR A 226 -20.00 4.54 10.08
C TYR A 226 -19.12 3.59 10.90
N THR A 227 -19.11 3.74 12.24
CA THR A 227 -18.31 2.90 13.14
C THR A 227 -19.17 2.16 14.16
N GLY A 228 -18.67 1.02 14.61
CA GLY A 228 -19.12 0.37 15.82
C GLY A 228 -18.15 0.67 16.95
N LEU A 229 -18.02 1.92 17.42
CA LEU A 229 -17.04 2.32 18.47
C LEU A 229 -16.97 1.36 19.68
N PRO A 230 -18.08 0.80 20.21
CA PRO A 230 -18.01 -0.21 21.28
C PRO A 230 -17.26 -1.51 20.92
N GLY A 231 -17.04 -1.77 19.63
CA GLY A 231 -16.25 -2.86 19.07
C GLY A 231 -14.94 -2.40 18.41
N ALA A 232 -14.58 -1.11 18.50
CA ALA A 232 -13.31 -0.63 18.01
C ALA A 232 -12.17 -1.13 18.92
N SER A 233 -11.03 -1.48 18.32
CA SER A 233 -9.89 -2.04 19.05
C SER A 233 -8.57 -1.85 18.32
N PHE A 234 -7.49 -1.86 19.07
CA PHE A 234 -6.13 -1.94 18.55
C PHE A 234 -5.59 -3.37 18.72
N GLU A 235 -4.95 -3.88 17.67
CA GLU A 235 -4.17 -5.12 17.75
C GLU A 235 -2.68 -4.77 17.76
N LEU A 236 -1.93 -5.44 18.62
CA LEU A 236 -0.51 -5.21 18.82
C LEU A 236 0.33 -6.22 18.04
N ASP A 237 1.52 -5.81 17.60
CA ASP A 237 2.54 -6.72 17.09
C ASP A 237 3.40 -7.32 18.21
N GLU A 238 4.49 -8.01 17.83
CA GLU A 238 5.39 -8.68 18.78
C GLU A 238 6.23 -7.73 19.64
N ASP A 239 6.32 -6.46 19.27
CA ASP A 239 7.04 -5.40 19.97
C ASP A 239 6.09 -4.48 20.78
N ASP A 240 4.84 -4.93 21.01
CA ASP A 240 3.77 -4.18 21.67
C ASP A 240 3.38 -2.86 20.96
N LEU A 241 3.70 -2.73 19.65
CA LEU A 241 3.27 -1.59 18.84
C LEU A 241 1.88 -1.85 18.25
N CYS A 242 1.04 -0.81 18.22
CA CYS A 242 -0.26 -0.86 17.56
C CYS A 242 -0.06 -1.08 16.06
N ARG A 243 -0.57 -2.21 15.57
CA ARG A 243 -0.38 -2.65 14.19
C ARG A 243 -1.63 -2.54 13.34
N TRP A 244 -2.77 -2.81 13.95
CA TRP A 244 -4.07 -2.73 13.31
C TRP A 244 -5.02 -1.94 14.20
N TYR A 245 -5.87 -1.14 13.56
CA TYR A 245 -7.03 -0.51 14.16
C TYR A 245 -8.28 -1.10 13.51
N SER A 246 -9.16 -1.68 14.32
CA SER A 246 -10.52 -2.04 13.90
C SER A 246 -11.47 -0.95 14.38
N ASP A 247 -12.36 -0.49 13.50
CA ASP A 247 -13.43 0.46 13.86
C ASP A 247 -14.75 -0.26 14.24
N GLY A 248 -14.70 -1.59 14.33
CA GLY A 248 -15.85 -2.47 14.57
C GLY A 248 -16.51 -3.00 13.30
N HIS A 249 -16.17 -2.46 12.11
CA HIS A 249 -16.62 -2.92 10.81
C HIS A 249 -15.46 -3.39 9.93
N ASP A 250 -14.46 -2.52 9.76
CA ASP A 250 -13.27 -2.75 8.95
C ASP A 250 -12.00 -2.64 9.81
N ALA A 251 -10.89 -3.16 9.28
CA ALA A 251 -9.58 -3.09 9.91
C ALA A 251 -8.59 -2.33 9.02
N PHE A 252 -7.88 -1.38 9.62
CA PHE A 252 -6.92 -0.50 8.97
C PHE A 252 -5.55 -0.71 9.58
N TYR A 253 -4.57 -0.86 8.71
CA TYR A 253 -3.19 -0.98 9.14
C TYR A 253 -2.65 0.36 9.63
N ILE A 254 -1.87 0.33 10.71
CA ILE A 254 -1.27 1.52 11.30
C ILE A 254 0.18 1.66 10.82
N THR A 255 0.47 2.76 10.15
CA THR A 255 1.83 3.18 9.80
C THR A 255 2.42 4.05 10.91
N GLY A 256 3.71 3.89 11.18
CA GLY A 256 4.40 4.58 12.28
C GLY A 256 4.35 3.81 13.59
N SER A 257 5.07 4.32 14.59
CA SER A 257 5.26 3.65 15.87
C SER A 257 4.32 4.21 16.93
N TYR A 258 3.19 3.53 17.13
CA TYR A 258 2.21 3.86 18.16
C TYR A 258 2.18 2.79 19.24
N THR A 259 2.04 3.20 20.50
CA THR A 259 1.88 2.28 21.65
C THR A 259 0.51 2.48 22.30
N LEU A 260 -0.15 1.38 22.66
CA LEU A 260 -1.44 1.41 23.34
C LEU A 260 -1.27 1.80 24.81
N HIS A 261 -2.03 2.78 25.27
CA HIS A 261 -2.01 3.27 26.65
C HIS A 261 -3.20 2.76 27.48
N GLU A 262 -3.15 2.98 28.80
CA GLU A 262 -4.19 2.53 29.76
C GLU A 262 -5.57 3.16 29.51
N ASP A 263 -5.63 4.29 28.82
CA ASP A 263 -6.87 4.95 28.39
C ASP A 263 -7.51 4.29 27.15
N GLY A 264 -6.86 3.27 26.58
CA GLY A 264 -7.32 2.56 25.39
C GLY A 264 -6.96 3.24 24.08
N LEU A 265 -6.15 4.30 24.10
CA LEU A 265 -5.76 5.06 22.92
C LEU A 265 -4.30 4.74 22.51
N ALA A 266 -4.03 4.89 21.23
CA ALA A 266 -2.71 4.64 20.66
C ALA A 266 -1.95 5.96 20.50
N TYR A 267 -0.79 6.09 21.13
CA TYR A 267 0.01 7.31 21.10
C TYR A 267 1.36 7.07 20.45
N ARG A 268 1.82 8.04 19.67
CA ARG A 268 3.21 8.11 19.21
C ARG A 268 4.12 8.56 20.35
N GLN A 269 5.41 8.25 20.21
CA GLN A 269 6.44 8.69 21.16
C GLN A 269 6.59 10.22 21.24
N ASP A 270 6.37 10.92 20.12
CA ASP A 270 6.42 12.38 20.01
C ASP A 270 5.13 13.08 20.48
N GLY A 271 4.09 12.31 20.85
CA GLY A 271 2.90 12.80 21.56
C GLY A 271 1.55 12.66 20.84
N PRO A 272 1.44 12.78 19.51
CA PRO A 272 0.15 12.67 18.83
C PRO A 272 -0.53 11.31 19.05
N VAL A 273 -1.85 11.36 19.20
CA VAL A 273 -2.70 10.18 19.25
C VAL A 273 -3.05 9.74 17.84
N TYR A 274 -3.16 8.43 17.58
CA TYR A 274 -3.73 7.94 16.34
C TYR A 274 -5.20 8.36 16.28
N ALA A 275 -5.61 9.09 15.25
CA ALA A 275 -6.92 9.76 15.21
C ALA A 275 -8.10 8.80 14.93
N ALA A 276 -8.23 7.74 15.74
CA ALA A 276 -9.31 6.76 15.68
C ALA A 276 -9.50 6.06 17.04
N GLY A 277 -10.65 5.40 17.23
CA GLY A 277 -10.95 4.62 18.43
C GLY A 277 -11.57 5.41 19.59
N PHE A 278 -11.93 6.67 19.39
CA PHE A 278 -12.57 7.52 20.39
C PHE A 278 -13.64 8.43 19.76
N ASP A 279 -14.46 9.03 20.61
CA ASP A 279 -15.50 9.98 20.19
C ASP A 279 -14.85 11.19 19.48
N PRO A 280 -15.28 11.54 18.26
CA PRO A 280 -14.67 12.62 17.50
C PRO A 280 -14.72 13.95 18.23
N VAL A 281 -13.66 14.74 18.05
CA VAL A 281 -13.66 16.14 18.43
C VAL A 281 -14.58 16.90 17.48
N ASP A 282 -15.58 17.60 18.03
CA ASP A 282 -16.42 18.51 17.26
C ASP A 282 -15.53 19.63 16.67
N TYR A 283 -15.42 19.65 15.35
CA TYR A 283 -14.61 20.62 14.64
C TYR A 283 -15.24 20.97 13.29
N ASP A 284 -15.64 22.24 13.15
CA ASP A 284 -16.05 22.84 11.89
C ASP A 284 -14.90 23.73 11.36
N PRO A 285 -14.26 23.36 10.24
CA PRO A 285 -13.20 24.18 9.65
C PRO A 285 -13.62 25.61 9.31
N ALA A 286 -14.91 25.90 9.18
CA ALA A 286 -15.40 27.26 8.96
C ALA A 286 -15.10 28.21 10.15
N GLU A 287 -14.96 27.69 11.37
CA GLU A 287 -14.66 28.50 12.55
C GLU A 287 -13.28 29.17 12.48
N ASP A 288 -12.29 28.47 11.94
CA ASP A 288 -10.91 28.96 11.82
C ASP A 288 -10.61 29.54 10.42
N TRP A 289 -11.17 28.93 9.38
CA TRP A 289 -10.80 29.19 7.98
C TRP A 289 -11.89 29.92 7.18
N GLY A 290 -13.03 30.20 7.80
CA GLY A 290 -14.16 30.92 7.24
C GLY A 290 -15.07 30.07 6.34
N GLU A 291 -16.29 30.57 6.09
CA GLU A 291 -17.38 29.87 5.36
C GLU A 291 -17.01 29.33 3.96
N ASN A 292 -15.98 29.90 3.32
CA ASN A 292 -15.57 29.50 1.97
C ASN A 292 -14.44 28.45 1.97
N TRP A 293 -14.09 27.86 3.11
CA TRP A 293 -12.93 26.96 3.25
C TRP A 293 -12.91 25.85 2.19
N MET A 294 -14.04 25.21 1.90
CA MET A 294 -14.14 24.13 0.89
C MET A 294 -13.81 24.58 -0.55
N ASN A 295 -13.71 25.88 -0.82
CA ASN A 295 -13.48 26.43 -2.16
C ASN A 295 -12.12 27.16 -2.28
N ASN A 296 -11.23 27.01 -1.30
CA ASN A 296 -9.94 27.71 -1.26
C ASN A 296 -8.86 26.99 -2.07
N TRP A 297 -9.12 26.75 -3.36
CA TRP A 297 -8.24 26.03 -4.28
C TRP A 297 -7.02 26.83 -4.80
N GLY A 298 -6.86 28.09 -4.39
CA GLY A 298 -5.79 28.99 -4.84
C GLY A 298 -6.17 29.90 -6.01
#